data_AF-A0A075GW21-F1
#
_entry.id   AF-A0A075GW21-F1
#
_cell.length_a   1.000
_cell.length_b   1.000
_cell.length_c   1.000
_cell.angle_alpha   90.00
_cell.angle_beta   90.00
_cell.angle_gamma   90.00
#
_symmetry.space_group_name_H-M   'P 1'
#
loop_
_entity.id
_entity.type
_entity.pdbx_description
1 polymer ?
#
loop_
_entity_poly.entity_id
_entity_poly.type
_entity_poly.pdbx_seq_one_letter_code
_entity_poly.pdbx_strand_id
1 'polypeptide(L)'
;MQRQKENKDIELPKTYPVRFVATCKNGHLDEFPWYRWVHRNKNEMDACSENDAKLYLVDNSKTMSLEGKRVECKNCDAASQEMRTALSKNGLKSAGIFGCTRKRPWLKDYAGSCTDSEGEQEQMRGIFKGSSSIYFPLVRSSVTIPPFSDELAQEINRNKAEIYTMKKTYDSDFFEKYLVGKFKLKSEQFPDGTYTLEETLERIKEIEDFAKKIRTKTLGSWSFKN
;
A
#
# COMPACT_ATOMS: atom_id res chain seq x y z
N MET A 1 43.29 46.02 3.94
CA MET A 1 41.97 46.25 3.34
C MET A 1 41.05 45.08 3.68
N GLN A 2 40.37 45.14 4.83
CA GLN A 2 39.33 44.16 5.18
C GLN A 2 38.05 44.55 4.45
N ARG A 3 37.59 43.72 3.51
CA ARG A 3 36.24 43.80 2.94
C ARG A 3 35.25 43.50 4.07
N GLN A 4 34.59 44.52 4.57
CA GLN A 4 33.35 44.35 5.33
C GLN A 4 32.33 43.72 4.39
N LYS A 5 31.93 42.47 4.66
CA LYS A 5 30.75 41.87 4.04
C LYS A 5 29.55 42.45 4.79
N GLU A 6 28.86 43.40 4.16
CA GLU A 6 27.50 43.77 4.56
C GLU A 6 26.63 42.51 4.44
N ASN A 7 26.37 41.88 5.58
CA ASN A 7 25.39 40.81 5.67
C ASN A 7 24.02 41.49 5.70
N LYS A 8 23.43 41.75 4.52
CA LYS A 8 22.02 42.13 4.45
C LYS A 8 21.23 40.93 4.95
N ASP A 9 20.65 41.07 6.14
CA ASP A 9 19.71 40.09 6.68
C ASP A 9 18.59 39.88 5.66
N ILE A 10 18.67 38.78 4.89
CA ILE A 10 17.60 38.35 4.00
C ILE A 10 16.49 37.84 4.91
N GLU A 11 15.46 38.66 5.13
CA GLU A 11 14.28 38.24 5.85
C GLU A 11 13.60 37.14 5.03
N LEU A 12 13.79 35.89 5.47
CA LEU A 12 13.20 34.73 4.80
C LEU A 12 11.68 34.86 4.87
N PRO A 13 10.96 34.68 3.75
CA PRO A 13 9.51 34.79 3.75
C PRO A 13 8.92 33.73 4.68
N LYS A 14 7.98 34.14 5.54
CA LYS A 14 7.25 33.21 6.39
C LYS A 14 6.39 32.30 5.52
N THR A 15 6.71 31.02 5.50
CA THR A 15 5.94 30.00 4.79
C THR A 15 5.03 29.23 5.74
N TYR A 16 3.78 28.99 5.35
CA TYR A 16 2.85 28.15 6.09
C TYR A 16 2.53 26.88 5.30
N PRO A 17 2.59 25.69 5.92
CA PRO A 17 2.28 24.46 5.22
C PRO A 17 0.79 24.38 4.91
N VAL A 18 0.45 24.20 3.64
CA VAL A 18 -0.91 23.87 3.23
C VAL A 18 -1.18 22.39 3.55
N ARG A 19 -2.31 22.10 4.21
CA ARG A 19 -2.58 20.78 4.81
C ARG A 19 -3.59 19.94 4.02
N PHE A 20 -3.70 20.12 2.71
CA PHE A 20 -4.59 19.33 1.86
C PHE A 20 -3.80 18.29 1.09
N VAL A 21 -4.33 17.07 1.03
CA VAL A 21 -3.82 15.97 0.21
C VAL A 21 -5.01 15.28 -0.46
N ALA A 22 -4.76 14.44 -1.45
CA ALA A 22 -5.77 13.60 -2.09
C ALA A 22 -5.51 12.12 -1.78
N THR A 23 -6.53 11.36 -1.40
CA THR A 23 -6.42 9.93 -1.08
C THR A 23 -7.53 9.10 -1.73
N CYS A 24 -7.31 7.80 -1.86
CA CYS A 24 -8.37 6.83 -2.21
C CYS A 24 -8.55 5.80 -1.09
N LYS A 25 -9.67 5.05 -1.11
CA LYS A 25 -9.94 4.01 -0.10
C LYS A 25 -8.91 2.87 -0.07
N ASN A 26 -8.29 2.57 -1.21
CA ASN A 26 -7.22 1.57 -1.31
C ASN A 26 -5.86 2.06 -0.76
N GLY A 27 -5.80 3.25 -0.16
CA GLY A 27 -4.64 3.75 0.55
C GLY A 27 -3.65 4.57 -0.28
N HIS A 28 -3.90 4.82 -1.57
CA HIS A 28 -3.05 5.71 -2.38
C HIS A 28 -3.15 7.16 -1.89
N LEU A 29 -2.04 7.89 -1.99
CA LEU A 29 -1.89 9.27 -1.53
C LEU A 29 -1.20 10.09 -2.60
N ASP A 30 -1.73 11.28 -2.85
CA ASP A 30 -1.13 12.25 -3.75
C ASP A 30 -1.29 13.68 -3.19
N GLU A 31 -0.61 14.61 -3.84
CA GLU A 31 -0.83 16.03 -3.62
C GLU A 31 -2.25 16.42 -4.02
N PHE A 32 -2.80 17.44 -3.35
CA PHE A 32 -4.08 17.99 -3.76
C PHE A 32 -3.94 18.64 -5.15
N PRO A 33 -4.86 18.41 -6.10
CA PRO A 33 -4.70 18.82 -7.49
C PRO A 33 -5.01 20.32 -7.69
N TRP A 34 -4.19 21.21 -7.13
CA TRP A 34 -4.42 22.66 -7.08
C TRP A 34 -4.67 23.30 -8.45
N TYR A 35 -3.87 22.93 -9.46
CA TYR A 35 -4.02 23.48 -10.80
C TYR A 35 -5.38 23.14 -11.41
N ARG A 36 -5.75 21.84 -11.40
CA ARG A 36 -7.05 21.36 -11.90
C ARG A 36 -8.22 21.81 -11.05
N TRP A 37 -7.98 22.11 -9.77
CA TRP A 37 -9.01 22.64 -8.88
C TRP A 37 -9.53 23.98 -9.40
N VAL A 38 -8.62 24.85 -9.87
CA VAL A 38 -8.91 26.19 -10.42
C VAL A 38 -9.26 26.13 -11.91
N HIS A 39 -8.46 25.44 -12.71
CA HIS A 39 -8.65 25.33 -14.17
C HIS A 39 -9.44 24.05 -14.46
N ARG A 40 -10.77 24.17 -14.52
CA ARG A 40 -11.70 23.04 -14.60
C ARG A 40 -12.11 22.71 -16.03
N ASN A 41 -11.95 23.64 -16.96
CA ASN A 41 -12.31 23.46 -18.35
C ASN A 41 -11.12 23.70 -19.28
N LYS A 42 -11.26 23.23 -20.53
CA LYS A 42 -10.20 23.29 -21.53
C LYS A 42 -9.76 24.73 -21.84
N ASN A 43 -10.69 25.68 -21.92
CA ASN A 43 -10.36 27.06 -22.23
C ASN A 43 -9.46 27.68 -21.15
N GLU A 44 -9.72 27.41 -19.88
CA GLU A 44 -8.87 27.85 -18.76
C GLU A 44 -7.48 27.21 -18.83
N MET A 45 -7.40 25.92 -19.17
CA MET A 45 -6.13 25.20 -19.28
C MET A 45 -5.29 25.67 -20.48
N ASP A 46 -5.94 25.94 -21.61
CA ASP A 46 -5.30 26.45 -22.82
C ASP A 46 -4.79 27.89 -22.62
N ALA A 47 -5.49 28.70 -21.81
CA ALA A 47 -5.10 30.07 -21.48
C ALA A 47 -3.95 30.15 -20.46
N CYS A 48 -3.79 29.15 -19.59
CA CYS A 48 -2.77 29.14 -18.57
C CYS A 48 -2.28 27.70 -18.32
N SER A 49 -1.06 27.40 -18.73
CA SER A 49 -0.46 26.09 -18.49
C SER A 49 -0.18 25.87 -16.99
N GLU A 50 0.01 24.62 -16.60
CA GLU A 50 0.37 24.27 -15.22
C GLU A 50 1.70 24.89 -14.78
N ASN A 51 2.65 25.06 -15.70
CA ASN A 51 3.95 25.68 -15.42
C ASN A 51 3.88 27.20 -15.26
N ASP A 52 2.88 27.84 -15.88
CA ASP A 52 2.69 29.30 -15.84
C ASP A 52 1.76 29.72 -14.68
N ALA A 53 1.02 28.77 -14.10
CA ALA A 53 0.03 29.04 -13.09
C ALA A 53 0.65 29.57 -11.78
N LYS A 54 0.18 30.73 -11.33
CA LYS A 54 0.55 31.33 -10.05
C LYS A 54 -0.62 31.25 -9.09
N LEU A 55 -0.69 30.15 -8.33
CA LEU A 55 -1.83 29.83 -7.47
C LEU A 55 -1.67 30.43 -6.08
N TYR A 56 -2.75 31.01 -5.56
CA TYR A 56 -2.83 31.60 -4.23
C TYR A 56 -4.02 31.01 -3.48
N LEU A 57 -3.78 30.55 -2.25
CA LEU A 57 -4.83 30.20 -1.30
C LEU A 57 -5.14 31.44 -0.47
N VAL A 58 -6.32 32.02 -0.68
CA VAL A 58 -6.75 33.28 -0.09
C VAL A 58 -7.86 33.03 0.92
N ASP A 59 -7.77 33.67 2.07
CA ASP A 59 -8.79 33.66 3.11
C ASP A 59 -9.66 34.92 3.00
N ASN A 60 -10.97 34.72 3.00
CA ASN A 60 -11.95 35.78 3.20
C ASN A 60 -12.12 35.99 4.70
N SER A 61 -11.76 37.17 5.19
CA SER A 61 -11.60 37.54 6.60
C SER A 61 -12.84 37.41 7.50
N LYS A 62 -13.98 36.96 6.96
CA LYS A 62 -15.23 36.82 7.71
C LYS A 62 -15.38 35.46 8.41
N THR A 63 -14.71 34.41 7.94
CA THR A 63 -14.81 33.06 8.54
C THR A 63 -13.51 32.27 8.37
N MET A 64 -13.14 31.46 9.38
CA MET A 64 -12.01 30.52 9.30
C MET A 64 -12.40 29.18 8.66
N SER A 65 -13.64 29.03 8.18
CA SER A 65 -14.15 27.80 7.58
C SER A 65 -13.60 27.60 6.17
N LEU A 66 -13.76 26.39 5.63
CA LEU A 66 -13.40 26.08 4.23
C LEU A 66 -14.16 26.93 3.20
N GLU A 67 -15.32 27.46 3.58
CA GLU A 67 -16.14 28.36 2.77
C GLU A 67 -15.49 29.75 2.65
N GLY A 68 -14.73 30.15 3.66
CA GLY A 68 -13.94 31.38 3.64
C GLY A 68 -12.67 31.25 2.80
N LYS A 69 -12.24 30.03 2.44
CA LYS A 69 -10.99 29.80 1.69
C LYS A 69 -11.26 29.59 0.21
N ARG A 70 -10.47 30.24 -0.64
CA ARG A 70 -10.52 30.09 -2.09
C ARG A 70 -9.13 29.99 -2.70
N VAL A 71 -9.03 29.27 -3.81
CA VAL A 71 -7.82 29.20 -4.63
C VAL A 71 -8.02 30.02 -5.87
N GLU A 72 -7.06 30.87 -6.20
CA GLU A 72 -7.10 31.72 -7.40
C GLU A 72 -5.77 31.65 -8.15
N CYS A 73 -5.84 31.78 -9.48
CA CYS A 73 -4.66 31.97 -10.30
C CYS A 73 -4.47 33.47 -10.56
N LYS A 74 -3.27 34.00 -10.34
CA LYS A 74 -2.94 35.41 -10.65
C LYS A 74 -2.41 35.63 -12.05
N ASN A 75 -2.28 34.57 -12.84
CA ASN A 75 -1.71 34.63 -14.18
C ASN A 75 -2.78 34.54 -15.29
N CYS A 76 -4.05 34.36 -14.94
CA CYS A 76 -5.17 34.24 -15.88
C CYS A 76 -6.51 34.61 -15.21
N ASP A 77 -7.58 34.63 -16.01
CA ASP A 77 -8.94 34.98 -15.58
C ASP A 77 -9.79 33.77 -15.17
N ALA A 78 -9.16 32.62 -14.87
CA ALA A 78 -9.88 31.45 -14.36
C ALA A 78 -10.57 31.80 -13.05
N ALA A 79 -11.85 31.41 -12.92
CA ALA A 79 -12.64 31.78 -11.76
C ALA A 79 -12.07 31.17 -10.46
N SER A 80 -11.93 32.00 -9.42
CA SER A 80 -11.48 31.53 -8.10
C SER A 80 -12.41 30.46 -7.55
N GLN A 81 -11.85 29.40 -6.98
CA GLN A 81 -12.61 28.23 -6.51
C GLN A 81 -12.58 28.09 -5.00
N GLU A 82 -13.75 28.04 -4.37
CA GLU A 82 -13.88 27.79 -2.93
C GLU A 82 -13.35 26.41 -2.54
N MET A 83 -12.89 26.25 -1.30
CA MET A 83 -12.45 24.95 -0.76
C MET A 83 -13.57 24.15 -0.08
N ARG A 84 -14.80 24.70 -0.01
CA ARG A 84 -15.98 24.08 0.62
C ARG A 84 -16.19 22.63 0.22
N THR A 85 -16.10 22.34 -1.08
CA THR A 85 -16.36 21.00 -1.63
C THR A 85 -15.11 20.14 -1.78
N ALA A 86 -13.91 20.69 -1.56
CA ALA A 86 -12.64 20.03 -1.79
C ALA A 86 -12.50 18.70 -1.02
N LEU A 87 -13.09 18.62 0.17
CA LEU A 87 -13.02 17.45 1.05
C LEU A 87 -14.24 16.51 0.93
N SER A 88 -15.19 16.83 0.04
CA SER A 88 -16.39 16.03 -0.14
C SER A 88 -16.13 14.77 -0.97
N LYS A 89 -17.00 13.76 -0.85
CA LYS A 89 -16.89 12.47 -1.55
C LYS A 89 -16.65 12.59 -3.06
N ASN A 90 -17.23 13.60 -3.71
CA ASN A 90 -17.14 13.84 -5.15
C ASN A 90 -16.47 15.19 -5.48
N GLY A 91 -15.81 15.84 -4.50
CA GLY A 91 -15.24 17.18 -4.67
C GLY A 91 -14.32 17.27 -5.88
N LEU A 92 -13.38 16.32 -5.98
CA LEU A 92 -12.37 16.31 -7.03
C LEU A 92 -12.94 15.95 -8.42
N LYS A 93 -14.13 15.35 -8.51
CA LYS A 93 -14.81 15.13 -9.79
C LYS A 93 -15.13 16.45 -10.50
N SER A 94 -15.47 17.49 -9.73
CA SER A 94 -15.71 18.83 -10.28
C SER A 94 -14.45 19.47 -10.88
N ALA A 95 -13.27 18.98 -10.50
CA ALA A 95 -11.96 19.36 -11.03
C ALA A 95 -11.46 18.41 -12.14
N GLY A 96 -12.34 17.58 -12.70
CA GLY A 96 -11.97 16.62 -13.75
C GLY A 96 -11.11 15.45 -13.28
N ILE A 97 -11.04 15.20 -11.97
CA ILE A 97 -10.34 14.04 -11.40
C ILE A 97 -11.35 12.92 -11.17
N PHE A 98 -11.38 11.97 -12.10
CA PHE A 98 -12.35 10.87 -12.13
C PHE A 98 -11.81 9.53 -11.65
N GLY A 99 -10.59 9.47 -11.11
CA GLY A 99 -9.99 8.20 -10.70
C GLY A 99 -8.73 8.36 -9.88
N CYS A 100 -8.31 7.25 -9.28
CA CYS A 100 -7.12 7.16 -8.45
C CYS A 100 -5.83 7.38 -9.26
N THR A 101 -4.93 8.23 -8.75
CA THR A 101 -3.62 8.43 -9.37
C THR A 101 -2.68 7.24 -9.15
N ARG A 102 -3.03 6.31 -8.25
CA ARG A 102 -2.26 5.10 -7.88
C ARG A 102 -0.90 5.41 -7.25
N LYS A 103 -0.64 6.67 -6.89
CA LYS A 103 0.67 7.09 -6.37
C LYS A 103 0.89 6.57 -4.96
N ARG A 104 2.12 6.11 -4.70
CA ARG A 104 2.58 5.63 -3.40
C ARG A 104 3.88 6.35 -3.05
N PRO A 105 3.81 7.60 -2.53
CA PRO A 105 5.00 8.40 -2.27
C PRO A 105 6.04 7.70 -1.38
N TRP A 106 5.60 6.85 -0.45
CA TRP A 106 6.48 6.07 0.42
C TRP A 106 7.23 4.94 -0.29
N LEU A 107 6.73 4.44 -1.44
CA LEU A 107 7.42 3.45 -2.28
C LEU A 107 8.12 4.10 -3.49
N LYS A 108 7.90 5.40 -3.72
CA LYS A 108 8.38 6.15 -4.90
C LYS A 108 7.93 5.52 -6.23
N ASP A 109 6.72 4.96 -6.25
CA ASP A 109 6.15 4.30 -7.42
C ASP A 109 4.63 4.53 -7.55
N TYR A 110 4.04 3.82 -8.51
CA TYR A 110 2.60 3.76 -8.76
C TYR A 110 2.12 2.32 -8.64
N ALA A 111 0.92 2.09 -8.12
CA ALA A 111 0.29 0.77 -8.17
C ALA A 111 -0.18 0.42 -9.58
N GLY A 112 -0.24 -0.89 -9.89
CA GLY A 112 -0.70 -1.38 -11.18
C GLY A 112 -2.18 -1.04 -11.45
N SER A 113 -3.05 -1.28 -10.48
CA SER A 113 -4.49 -1.00 -10.57
C SER A 113 -5.03 -0.43 -9.25
N CYS A 114 -6.19 0.19 -9.32
CA CYS A 114 -6.92 0.65 -8.14
C CYS A 114 -8.42 0.64 -8.45
N THR A 115 -9.08 -0.46 -8.10
CA THR A 115 -10.50 -0.65 -8.31
C THR A 115 -11.23 -0.78 -6.98
N ASP A 116 -12.52 -0.45 -6.98
CA ASP A 116 -13.41 -0.74 -5.86
C ASP A 116 -13.90 -2.20 -5.91
N SER A 117 -14.86 -2.55 -5.04
CA SER A 117 -15.44 -3.88 -4.94
C SER A 117 -16.24 -4.32 -6.17
N GLU A 118 -16.65 -3.38 -7.02
CA GLU A 118 -17.43 -3.63 -8.24
C GLU A 118 -16.52 -3.70 -9.48
N GLY A 119 -15.21 -3.49 -9.32
CA GLY A 119 -14.23 -3.49 -10.40
C GLY A 119 -14.07 -2.12 -11.08
N GLU A 120 -14.77 -1.09 -10.59
CA GLU A 120 -14.70 0.26 -11.14
C GLU A 120 -13.51 1.03 -10.57
N GLN A 121 -13.05 2.06 -11.29
CA GLN A 121 -11.91 2.87 -10.83
C GLN A 121 -12.25 3.60 -9.52
N GLU A 122 -11.44 3.36 -8.48
CA GLU A 122 -11.61 4.01 -7.19
C GLU A 122 -11.35 5.52 -7.31
N GLN A 123 -12.09 6.31 -6.53
CA GLN A 123 -12.07 7.78 -6.64
C GLN A 123 -11.09 8.42 -5.65
N MET A 124 -10.39 9.46 -6.10
CA MET A 124 -9.62 10.33 -5.20
C MET A 124 -10.57 11.28 -4.45
N ARG A 125 -10.23 11.59 -3.20
CA ARG A 125 -10.93 12.55 -2.35
C ARG A 125 -9.93 13.46 -1.67
N GLY A 126 -10.25 14.74 -1.58
CA GLY A 126 -9.46 15.66 -0.77
C GLY A 126 -9.63 15.33 0.72
N ILE A 127 -8.56 15.46 1.48
CA ILE A 127 -8.56 15.28 2.92
C ILE A 127 -7.52 16.20 3.56
N PHE A 128 -7.73 16.56 4.82
CA PHE A 128 -6.68 17.20 5.60
C PHE A 128 -5.59 16.20 5.98
N LYS A 129 -4.32 16.54 5.76
CA LYS A 129 -3.17 15.72 6.19
C LYS A 129 -3.20 15.36 7.70
N GLY A 130 -3.82 16.21 8.52
CA GLY A 130 -4.00 15.97 9.96
C GLY A 130 -5.23 15.13 10.32
N SER A 131 -6.00 14.64 9.35
CA SER A 131 -7.18 13.82 9.61
C SER A 131 -6.78 12.44 10.11
N SER A 132 -7.42 11.97 11.19
CA SER A 132 -7.19 10.65 11.78
C SER A 132 -7.42 9.51 10.80
N SER A 133 -8.32 9.69 9.83
CA SER A 133 -8.64 8.65 8.85
C SER A 133 -7.50 8.30 7.89
N ILE A 134 -6.45 9.14 7.80
CA ILE A 134 -5.22 8.83 7.04
C ILE A 134 -4.34 7.82 7.80
N TYR A 135 -4.43 7.81 9.13
CA TYR A 135 -3.51 7.04 9.99
C TYR A 135 -4.10 5.72 10.48
N PHE A 136 -5.34 5.36 10.09
CA PHE A 136 -5.89 4.07 10.47
C PHE A 136 -5.14 2.94 9.75
N PRO A 137 -4.52 2.02 10.49
CA PRO A 137 -3.77 0.95 9.89
C PRO A 137 -4.72 -0.04 9.23
N LEU A 138 -4.29 -0.60 8.09
CA LEU A 138 -4.82 -1.88 7.66
C LEU A 138 -4.27 -2.94 8.62
N VAL A 139 -5.11 -3.42 9.55
CA VAL A 139 -4.73 -4.52 10.44
C VAL A 139 -4.51 -5.76 9.58
N ARG A 140 -3.27 -6.23 9.53
CA ARG A 140 -2.84 -7.45 8.84
C ARG A 140 -2.11 -8.33 9.84
N SER A 141 -2.51 -9.60 9.93
CA SER A 141 -1.71 -10.60 10.62
C SER A 141 -0.56 -11.00 9.71
N SER A 142 0.67 -10.65 10.08
CA SER A 142 1.89 -10.97 9.32
C SER A 142 2.64 -12.17 9.88
N VAL A 143 2.34 -12.59 11.13
CA VAL A 143 3.01 -13.70 11.78
C VAL A 143 2.10 -14.93 11.74
N THR A 144 2.44 -15.86 10.86
CA THR A 144 1.86 -17.21 10.88
C THR A 144 2.87 -18.13 11.58
N ILE A 145 2.62 -18.45 12.85
CA ILE A 145 3.43 -19.43 13.59
C ILE A 145 2.91 -20.82 13.20
N PRO A 146 3.73 -21.69 12.58
CA PRO A 146 3.34 -23.08 12.36
C PRO A 146 3.08 -23.76 13.71
N PRO A 147 2.01 -24.58 13.84
CA PRO A 147 1.72 -25.31 15.08
C PRO A 147 2.69 -26.49 15.32
N PHE A 148 3.69 -26.67 14.47
CA PHE A 148 4.64 -27.79 14.52
C PHE A 148 5.97 -27.29 15.09
N SER A 149 6.25 -27.62 16.36
CA SER A 149 7.50 -27.27 17.06
C SER A 149 8.31 -28.48 17.51
N ASP A 150 7.78 -29.68 17.30
CA ASP A 150 8.45 -30.93 17.66
C ASP A 150 9.67 -31.23 16.75
N GLU A 151 10.52 -32.13 17.22
CA GLU A 151 11.81 -32.44 16.60
C GLU A 151 11.67 -32.97 15.17
N LEU A 152 10.73 -33.88 14.92
CA LEU A 152 10.46 -34.43 13.59
C LEU A 152 10.06 -33.33 12.60
N ALA A 153 9.20 -32.40 13.00
CA ALA A 153 8.81 -31.28 12.16
C ALA A 153 10.01 -30.36 11.81
N GLN A 154 10.92 -30.14 12.76
CA GLN A 154 12.13 -29.37 12.52
C GLN A 154 13.07 -30.07 11.55
N GLU A 155 13.27 -31.39 11.69
CA GLU A 155 14.10 -32.18 10.78
C GLU A 155 13.54 -32.22 9.36
N ILE A 156 12.23 -32.42 9.21
CA ILE A 156 11.53 -32.35 7.92
C ILE A 156 11.74 -30.97 7.29
N ASN A 157 11.58 -29.89 8.07
CA ASN A 157 11.72 -28.54 7.55
C ASN A 157 13.16 -28.21 7.15
N ARG A 158 14.17 -28.68 7.89
CA ARG A 158 15.60 -28.56 7.52
C ARG A 158 15.91 -29.24 6.19
N ASN A 159 15.28 -30.38 5.90
CA ASN A 159 15.52 -31.18 4.70
C ASN A 159 14.45 -30.95 3.60
N LYS A 160 13.61 -29.92 3.71
CA LYS A 160 12.42 -29.73 2.87
C LYS A 160 12.67 -29.76 1.37
N ALA A 161 13.75 -29.12 0.90
CA ALA A 161 14.08 -29.06 -0.53
C ALA A 161 14.47 -30.45 -1.08
N GLU A 162 15.22 -31.22 -0.30
CA GLU A 162 15.62 -32.58 -0.64
C GLU A 162 14.41 -33.51 -0.64
N ILE A 163 13.58 -33.48 0.42
CA ILE A 163 12.33 -34.27 0.50
C ILE A 163 11.44 -33.99 -0.71
N TYR A 164 11.25 -32.71 -1.08
CA TYR A 164 10.45 -32.33 -2.26
C TYR A 164 11.04 -32.90 -3.56
N THR A 165 12.36 -32.84 -3.72
CA THR A 165 13.05 -33.35 -4.91
C THR A 165 12.92 -34.87 -4.99
N MET A 166 13.14 -35.58 -3.89
CA MET A 166 13.04 -37.04 -3.83
C MET A 166 11.61 -37.51 -4.11
N LYS A 167 10.61 -36.90 -3.47
CA LYS A 167 9.18 -37.20 -3.69
C LYS A 167 8.72 -36.96 -5.12
N LYS A 168 9.33 -36.00 -5.81
CA LYS A 168 8.99 -35.66 -7.21
C LYS A 168 9.70 -36.54 -8.23
N THR A 169 10.93 -36.97 -7.92
CA THR A 169 11.80 -37.63 -8.89
C THR A 169 11.61 -39.14 -8.90
N TYR A 170 11.29 -39.73 -7.75
CA TYR A 170 11.20 -41.17 -7.57
C TYR A 170 9.77 -41.62 -7.24
N ASP A 171 9.50 -42.92 -7.40
CA ASP A 171 8.24 -43.53 -6.99
C ASP A 171 8.05 -43.56 -5.46
N SER A 172 6.85 -43.92 -5.03
CA SER A 172 6.47 -43.98 -3.61
C SER A 172 7.37 -44.92 -2.81
N ASP A 173 7.66 -46.09 -3.34
CA ASP A 173 8.39 -47.15 -2.63
C ASP A 173 9.83 -46.73 -2.37
N PHE A 174 10.47 -46.10 -3.35
CA PHE A 174 11.81 -45.55 -3.19
C PHE A 174 11.81 -44.35 -2.24
N PHE A 175 10.82 -43.46 -2.35
CA PHE A 175 10.70 -42.31 -1.47
C PHE A 175 10.55 -42.72 0.01
N GLU A 176 9.74 -43.74 0.28
CA GLU A 176 9.56 -44.30 1.62
C GLU A 176 10.87 -44.91 2.17
N LYS A 177 11.58 -45.72 1.37
CA LYS A 177 12.90 -46.27 1.74
C LYS A 177 13.92 -45.16 2.01
N TYR A 178 13.90 -44.10 1.21
CA TYR A 178 14.74 -42.93 1.43
C TYR A 178 14.43 -42.27 2.78
N LEU A 179 13.16 -42.07 3.13
CA LEU A 179 12.77 -41.49 4.42
C LEU A 179 13.23 -42.35 5.60
N VAL A 180 13.03 -43.67 5.51
CA VAL A 180 13.48 -44.63 6.54
C VAL A 180 14.98 -44.51 6.78
N GLY A 181 15.78 -44.49 5.71
CA GLY A 181 17.23 -44.33 5.81
C GLY A 181 17.68 -42.94 6.28
N LYS A 182 17.05 -41.88 5.77
CA LYS A 182 17.43 -40.49 6.05
C LYS A 182 17.18 -40.10 7.51
N PHE A 183 16.02 -40.47 8.04
CA PHE A 183 15.59 -40.10 9.40
C PHE A 183 15.77 -41.26 10.40
N LYS A 184 16.39 -42.37 9.98
CA LYS A 184 16.58 -43.59 10.80
C LYS A 184 15.26 -44.02 11.46
N LEU A 185 14.20 -44.08 10.66
CA LEU A 185 12.85 -44.36 11.14
C LEU A 185 12.75 -45.79 11.65
N LYS A 186 11.92 -45.98 12.67
CA LYS A 186 11.69 -47.27 13.31
C LYS A 186 11.31 -48.33 12.28
N SER A 187 12.17 -49.31 12.11
CA SER A 187 12.08 -50.35 11.08
C SER A 187 12.96 -51.54 11.47
N GLU A 188 12.93 -52.63 10.70
CA GLU A 188 13.85 -53.76 10.89
C GLU A 188 15.32 -53.32 10.85
N GLN A 189 15.64 -52.31 10.05
CA GLN A 189 16.99 -51.75 9.92
C GLN A 189 17.36 -50.82 11.10
N PHE A 190 16.38 -50.17 11.71
CA PHE A 190 16.55 -49.23 12.82
C PHE A 190 15.54 -49.54 13.94
N PRO A 191 15.78 -50.59 14.74
CA PRO A 191 14.83 -51.02 15.78
C PRO A 191 14.63 -49.95 16.88
N ASP A 192 15.66 -49.15 17.15
CA ASP A 192 15.67 -48.06 18.13
C ASP A 192 15.19 -46.70 17.57
N GLY A 193 14.62 -46.68 16.35
CA GLY A 193 14.12 -45.46 15.74
C GLY A 193 12.99 -44.80 16.56
N THR A 194 13.02 -43.48 16.66
CA THR A 194 12.06 -42.71 17.47
C THR A 194 10.70 -42.56 16.79
N TYR A 195 10.68 -42.39 15.48
CA TYR A 195 9.48 -42.13 14.68
C TYR A 195 9.26 -43.24 13.66
N THR A 196 8.01 -43.54 13.35
CA THR A 196 7.66 -44.48 12.27
C THR A 196 7.60 -43.78 10.91
N LEU A 197 7.60 -44.59 9.85
CA LEU A 197 7.36 -44.12 8.48
C LEU A 197 5.99 -43.43 8.37
N GLU A 198 4.97 -44.02 8.97
CA GLU A 198 3.60 -43.52 8.95
C GLU A 198 3.49 -42.13 9.61
N GLU A 199 4.06 -41.96 10.81
CA GLU A 199 4.11 -40.68 11.52
C GLU A 199 4.84 -39.59 10.71
N THR A 200 5.94 -39.98 10.05
CA THR A 200 6.74 -39.06 9.23
C THR A 200 5.98 -38.60 7.99
N LEU A 201 5.32 -39.52 7.29
CA LEU A 201 4.50 -39.21 6.11
C LEU A 201 3.30 -38.33 6.48
N GLU A 202 2.63 -38.63 7.59
CA GLU A 202 1.54 -37.80 8.12
C GLU A 202 2.03 -36.38 8.41
N ARG A 203 3.17 -36.24 9.10
CA ARG A 203 3.73 -34.93 9.40
C ARG A 203 4.12 -34.14 8.15
N ILE A 204 4.72 -34.78 7.15
CA ILE A 204 5.05 -34.13 5.88
C ILE A 204 3.78 -33.58 5.24
N LYS A 205 2.69 -34.37 5.24
CA LYS A 205 1.39 -33.95 4.69
C LYS A 205 0.81 -32.76 5.46
N GLU A 206 0.83 -32.77 6.79
CA GLU A 206 0.36 -31.66 7.62
C GLU A 206 1.11 -30.35 7.30
N ILE A 207 2.44 -30.41 7.16
CA ILE A 207 3.28 -29.27 6.81
C ILE A 207 2.95 -28.75 5.40
N GLU A 208 2.77 -29.65 4.43
CA GLU A 208 2.40 -29.30 3.06
C GLU A 208 1.01 -28.63 2.99
N ASP A 209 0.03 -29.17 3.71
CA ASP A 209 -1.34 -28.64 3.73
C ASP A 209 -1.42 -27.30 4.46
N PHE A 210 -0.66 -27.13 5.54
CA PHE A 210 -0.48 -25.84 6.20
C PHE A 210 0.12 -24.80 5.23
N ALA A 211 1.16 -25.16 4.48
CA ALA A 211 1.77 -24.28 3.49
C ALA A 211 0.81 -23.90 2.34
N LYS A 212 -0.01 -24.85 1.86
CA LYS A 212 -1.06 -24.57 0.87
C LYS A 212 -2.10 -23.59 1.41
N LYS A 213 -2.54 -23.77 2.65
CA LYS A 213 -3.52 -22.89 3.32
C LYS A 213 -3.01 -21.45 3.47
N ILE A 214 -1.71 -21.26 3.70
CA ILE A 214 -1.09 -19.92 3.71
C ILE A 214 -1.07 -19.31 2.32
N ARG A 215 -0.70 -20.09 1.29
CA ARG A 215 -0.65 -19.62 -0.11
C ARG A 215 -2.02 -19.25 -0.67
N THR A 216 -3.08 -19.99 -0.32
CA THR A 216 -4.44 -19.67 -0.79
C THR A 216 -5.01 -18.43 -0.13
N LYS A 217 -4.67 -18.18 1.14
CA LYS A 217 -5.04 -16.93 1.83
C LYS A 217 -4.33 -15.68 1.29
N THR A 218 -3.26 -15.78 0.53
CA THR A 218 -2.41 -14.61 0.21
C THR A 218 -2.78 -13.88 -1.08
N LEU A 219 -3.72 -14.37 -1.92
CA LEU A 219 -3.96 -13.75 -3.24
C LEU A 219 -5.43 -13.57 -3.71
N GLY A 220 -6.45 -14.21 -3.12
CA GLY A 220 -7.77 -14.30 -3.80
C GLY A 220 -9.05 -13.93 -3.05
N SER A 221 -9.03 -13.78 -1.72
CA SER A 221 -10.30 -13.69 -0.98
C SER A 221 -10.23 -12.70 0.18
N TRP A 222 -10.22 -11.41 -0.11
CA TRP A 222 -10.26 -10.40 0.94
C TRP A 222 -11.41 -9.45 0.65
N SER A 223 -12.60 -9.82 1.13
CA SER A 223 -13.67 -8.85 1.28
C SER A 223 -13.34 -7.94 2.45
N PHE A 224 -13.33 -6.64 2.18
CA PHE A 224 -13.24 -5.62 3.21
C PHE A 224 -14.59 -5.60 3.91
N LYS A 225 -14.66 -6.11 5.14
CA LYS A 225 -15.78 -5.76 6.02
C LYS A 225 -15.63 -4.28 6.35
N ASN A 226 -16.52 -3.47 5.77
CA ASN A 226 -16.75 -2.08 6.15
C ASN A 226 -17.22 -2.00 7.61
#